data_AF-A0A7W5XNH1-F1
#
_entry.id   AF-A0A7W5XNH1-F1
#
_cell.length_a   1.000
_cell.length_b   1.000
_cell.length_c   1.000
_cell.angle_alpha   90.00
_cell.angle_beta   90.00
_cell.angle_gamma   90.00
#
_symmetry.space_group_name_H-M   'P 1'
#
loop_
_entity.id
_entity.type
_entity.pdbx_description
1 polymer ?
#
loop_
_entity_poly.entity_id
_entity_poly.type
_entity_poly.pdbx_seq_one_letter_code
_entity_poly.pdbx_strand_id
1 'polypeptide(L)'
;MILRGLTVGPKRFNELRKGIPSIPSNILTNRLGDLERAEVVERAVEGRNVVYRLSDYRQDLEPFVVEAGRYRSASDAVRAGLRLLEEQELQLSALRAALVAGETSGEAEPFDFDAFVASKTA
;
A
#
# COMPACT_ATOMS: atom_id res chain seq x y z
N MET A 1 0.18 -5.24 4.68
CA MET A 1 -0.81 -4.25 4.20
C MET A 1 -2.15 -4.43 4.91
N ILE A 2 -2.85 -3.32 5.17
CA ILE A 2 -4.02 -3.20 6.06
C ILE A 2 -5.24 -3.93 5.47
N LEU A 3 -5.43 -3.81 4.15
CA LEU A 3 -6.60 -4.32 3.43
C LEU A 3 -6.68 -5.85 3.41
N ARG A 4 -5.55 -6.55 3.27
CA ARG A 4 -5.49 -8.03 3.39
C ARG A 4 -5.98 -8.52 4.76
N GLY A 5 -5.78 -7.72 5.81
CA GLY A 5 -6.30 -8.04 7.14
C GLY A 5 -7.82 -7.97 7.22
N LEU A 6 -8.42 -7.06 6.44
CA LEU A 6 -9.85 -6.77 6.41
C LEU A 6 -10.66 -7.69 5.49
N THR A 7 -10.02 -8.34 4.50
CA THR A 7 -10.68 -9.35 3.65
C THR A 7 -11.13 -10.59 4.41
N VAL A 8 -10.55 -10.85 5.59
CA VAL A 8 -10.89 -11.99 6.47
C VAL A 8 -12.00 -11.62 7.46
N GLY A 9 -12.37 -10.33 7.54
CA GLY A 9 -13.41 -9.80 8.42
C GLY A 9 -12.97 -8.53 9.16
N PRO A 10 -13.86 -7.94 9.98
CA PRO A 10 -13.58 -6.72 10.71
C PRO A 10 -12.34 -6.86 11.62
N LYS A 11 -11.51 -5.81 11.70
CA LYS A 11 -10.32 -5.78 12.55
C LYS A 11 -10.26 -4.53 13.40
N ARG A 12 -9.80 -4.68 14.64
CA ARG A 12 -9.44 -3.55 15.50
C ARG A 12 -8.13 -2.93 15.04
N PHE A 13 -7.92 -1.66 15.38
CA PHE A 13 -6.66 -0.95 15.11
C PHE A 13 -5.42 -1.73 15.58
N ASN A 14 -5.46 -2.30 16.79
CA ASN A 14 -4.34 -3.05 17.34
C ASN A 14 -4.09 -4.39 16.63
N GLU A 15 -5.11 -5.01 16.04
CA GLU A 15 -4.96 -6.22 15.23
C GLU A 15 -4.33 -5.88 13.88
N LEU A 16 -4.76 -4.78 13.25
CA LEU A 16 -4.16 -4.26 12.03
C LEU A 16 -2.69 -3.90 12.23
N ARG A 17 -2.37 -3.24 13.35
CA ARG A 17 -0.99 -2.88 13.73
C ARG A 17 -0.11 -4.11 13.92
N LYS A 18 -0.62 -5.16 14.58
CA LYS A 18 0.13 -6.41 14.77
C LYS A 18 0.44 -7.11 13.44
N GLY A 19 -0.45 -7.00 12.45
CA GLY A 19 -0.22 -7.54 11.11
C GLY A 19 0.78 -6.74 10.26
N ILE A 20 1.19 -5.55 10.72
CA ILE A 20 2.10 -4.65 9.98
C ILE A 20 3.03 -3.90 10.95
N PRO A 21 3.94 -4.60 11.63
CA PRO A 21 4.75 -4.02 12.69
C PRO A 21 5.74 -2.94 12.21
N SER A 22 6.03 -2.86 10.91
CA SER A 22 6.97 -1.89 10.32
C SER A 22 6.37 -0.49 10.06
N ILE A 23 5.05 -0.31 10.16
CA ILE A 23 4.40 0.98 9.87
C ILE A 23 4.15 1.74 11.18
N PRO A 24 4.62 3.00 11.31
CA PRO A 24 4.31 3.86 12.44
C PRO A 24 2.80 4.06 12.63
N SER A 25 2.32 4.11 13.88
CA SER A 25 0.89 4.18 14.20
C SER A 25 0.16 5.37 13.58
N ASN A 26 0.83 6.52 13.44
CA ASN A 26 0.28 7.71 12.79
C ASN A 26 0.02 7.49 11.30
N ILE A 27 0.88 6.74 10.60
CA ILE A 27 0.69 6.37 9.20
C ILE A 27 -0.48 5.39 9.05
N LEU A 28 -0.62 4.43 9.97
CA LEU A 28 -1.78 3.52 9.99
C LEU A 28 -3.10 4.30 10.21
N THR A 29 -3.11 5.26 11.13
CA THR A 29 -4.28 6.12 11.37
C THR A 29 -4.62 6.97 10.14
N ASN A 30 -3.62 7.64 9.54
CA ASN A 30 -3.84 8.46 8.35
C ASN A 30 -4.41 7.63 7.20
N ARG A 31 -3.82 6.44 6.96
CA ARG A 31 -4.29 5.52 5.92
C ARG A 31 -5.70 5.00 6.16
N LEU A 32 -6.05 4.68 7.41
CA LEU A 32 -7.43 4.29 7.73
C LEU A 32 -8.40 5.44 7.47
N GLY A 33 -8.01 6.68 7.79
CA GLY A 33 -8.81 7.87 7.47
C GLY A 33 -8.91 8.16 5.97
N ASP A 34 -7.85 7.91 5.20
CA ASP A 34 -7.88 8.00 3.73
C ASP A 34 -8.85 6.97 3.14
N LEU A 35 -8.80 5.73 3.62
CA LEU A 35 -9.68 4.64 3.17
C LEU A 35 -11.15 4.83 3.60
N GLU A 36 -11.38 5.45 4.76
CA GLU A 36 -12.73 5.82 5.24
C GLU A 36 -13.30 6.97 4.41
N ARG A 37 -12.50 8.01 4.12
CA ARG A 37 -12.91 9.11 3.21
C ARG A 37 -13.17 8.66 1.78
N ALA A 38 -12.45 7.64 1.32
CA ALA A 38 -12.65 7.03 0.02
C ALA A 38 -13.82 6.01 0.00
N GLU A 39 -14.55 5.87 1.11
CA GLU A 39 -15.65 4.92 1.28
C GLU A 39 -15.27 3.48 0.99
N VAL A 40 -13.99 3.11 1.13
CA VAL A 40 -13.46 1.74 0.95
C VAL A 40 -13.53 0.93 2.25
N VAL A 41 -13.38 1.62 3.39
CA VAL A 41 -13.41 1.03 4.73
C VAL A 41 -14.44 1.76 5.56
N GLU A 42 -15.29 1.02 6.24
CA GLU A 42 -16.19 1.56 7.26
C GLU A 42 -15.60 1.38 8.66
N ARG A 43 -15.65 2.46 9.43
CA ARG A 43 -15.39 2.44 10.86
C ARG A 43 -16.69 2.17 11.59
N ALA A 44 -16.79 1.02 12.25
CA ALA A 44 -17.97 0.61 13.01
C ALA A 44 -17.64 0.43 14.49
N VAL A 45 -18.67 0.52 15.32
CA VAL A 45 -18.59 0.26 16.77
C VAL A 45 -19.25 -1.09 17.06
N GLU A 46 -18.48 -2.04 17.56
CA GLU A 46 -18.95 -3.35 17.99
C GLU A 46 -18.79 -3.47 19.52
N GLY A 47 -19.93 -3.33 20.21
CA GLY A 47 -19.97 -3.25 21.67
C GLY A 47 -19.23 -2.02 22.18
N ARG A 48 -18.08 -2.23 22.84
CA ARG A 48 -17.18 -1.17 23.34
C ARG A 48 -15.97 -0.90 22.44
N ASN A 49 -15.86 -1.59 21.31
CA ASN A 49 -14.64 -1.58 20.49
C ASN A 49 -14.92 -0.94 19.13
N VAL A 50 -13.95 -0.17 18.64
CA VAL A 50 -13.94 0.30 17.26
C VAL A 50 -13.30 -0.77 16.38
N VAL A 51 -14.00 -1.15 15.32
CA VAL A 51 -13.53 -2.06 14.28
C VAL A 51 -13.58 -1.38 12.92
N TYR A 52 -12.68 -1.79 12.03
CA TYR A 52 -12.66 -1.39 10.64
C TYR A 52 -13.07 -2.59 9.80
N ARG A 53 -13.92 -2.38 8.80
CA ARG A 53 -14.39 -3.41 7.87
C ARG A 53 -14.36 -2.85 6.46
N LEU A 54 -14.24 -3.70 5.45
CA LEU A 54 -14.45 -3.25 4.06
C LEU A 54 -15.91 -2.80 3.93
N SER A 55 -16.14 -1.67 3.29
CA SER A 55 -17.47 -1.14 3.01
C SER A 55 -18.19 -1.98 1.96
N ASP A 56 -19.52 -1.84 1.92
CA ASP A 56 -20.38 -2.42 0.89
C ASP A 56 -20.45 -1.55 -0.39
N TYR A 57 -19.36 -0.83 -0.72
CA TYR A 57 -19.16 0.04 -1.92
C TYR A 57 -19.40 -0.62 -3.30
N ARG A 58 -19.99 -1.81 -3.28
CA ARG A 58 -20.42 -2.66 -4.38
C ARG A 58 -21.61 -2.10 -5.15
N GLN A 59 -22.57 -1.41 -4.53
CA GLN A 59 -23.85 -1.10 -5.18
C GLN A 59 -23.80 0.07 -6.18
N ASP A 60 -22.95 1.08 -5.98
CA ASP A 60 -22.95 2.29 -6.83
C ASP A 60 -21.96 2.22 -8.02
N LEU A 61 -20.98 1.32 -7.97
CA LEU A 61 -19.97 1.14 -9.03
C LEU A 61 -20.30 -0.01 -10.00
N GLU A 62 -21.19 -0.92 -9.63
CA GLU A 62 -21.49 -2.12 -10.42
C GLU A 62 -21.92 -1.79 -11.86
N PRO A 63 -22.79 -0.80 -12.13
CA PRO A 63 -23.16 -0.44 -13.50
C PRO A 63 -21.94 0.03 -14.30
N PHE A 64 -21.13 0.92 -13.72
CA PHE A 64 -20.05 1.62 -14.42
C PHE A 64 -18.87 0.70 -14.79
N VAL A 65 -18.57 -0.25 -13.90
CA VAL A 65 -17.40 -1.12 -14.02
C VAL A 65 -17.69 -2.35 -14.90
N VAL A 66 -18.91 -2.89 -14.81
CA VAL A 66 -19.36 -4.02 -15.64
C VAL A 66 -19.60 -3.56 -17.08
N GLU A 67 -20.15 -2.36 -17.29
CA GLU A 67 -20.40 -1.81 -18.62
C GLU A 67 -19.11 -1.48 -19.39
N ALA A 68 -18.02 -1.19 -18.67
CA ALA A 68 -16.68 -1.05 -19.25
C ALA A 68 -15.99 -2.38 -19.59
N GLY A 69 -16.60 -3.54 -19.27
CA GLY A 69 -16.13 -4.89 -19.62
C GLY A 69 -14.78 -5.32 -19.01
N ARG A 70 -14.16 -4.47 -18.17
CA ARG A 70 -12.78 -4.63 -17.72
C ARG A 70 -12.66 -5.39 -16.39
N TYR A 71 -13.70 -5.37 -15.58
CA TYR A 71 -13.74 -6.06 -14.28
C TYR A 71 -15.12 -6.69 -14.03
N ARG A 72 -15.14 -7.79 -13.27
CA ARG A 72 -16.34 -8.64 -13.08
C ARG A 72 -17.34 -8.06 -12.07
N SER A 73 -16.92 -7.08 -11.28
CA SER A 73 -17.71 -6.39 -10.27
C SER A 73 -17.00 -5.09 -9.83
N ALA A 74 -17.76 -4.19 -9.18
CA ALA A 74 -17.21 -3.02 -8.49
C ALA A 74 -16.11 -3.39 -7.49
N SER A 75 -16.36 -4.40 -6.65
CA SER A 75 -15.39 -4.86 -5.66
C SER A 75 -14.09 -5.40 -6.28
N ASP A 76 -14.16 -5.98 -7.48
CA ASP A 76 -12.95 -6.41 -8.20
C ASP A 76 -12.14 -5.22 -8.73
N ALA A 77 -12.79 -4.18 -9.24
CA ALA A 77 -12.11 -2.96 -9.66
C ALA A 77 -11.45 -2.24 -8.49
N VAL A 78 -12.13 -2.16 -7.34
CA VAL A 78 -11.59 -1.57 -6.10
C VAL A 78 -10.38 -2.36 -5.63
N ARG A 79 -10.46 -3.70 -5.59
CA ARG A 79 -9.31 -4.55 -5.24
C ARG A 79 -8.13 -4.37 -6.22
N ALA A 80 -8.40 -4.23 -7.52
CA ALA A 80 -7.37 -3.98 -8.51
C ALA A 80 -6.71 -2.60 -8.34
N GLY A 81 -7.51 -1.56 -8.11
CA GLY A 81 -7.01 -0.20 -7.84
C GLY A 81 -6.17 -0.13 -6.57
N LEU A 82 -6.62 -0.76 -5.49
CA LEU A 82 -5.85 -0.83 -4.24
C LEU A 82 -4.54 -1.60 -4.43
N ARG A 83 -4.54 -2.70 -5.19
CA ARG A 83 -3.30 -3.43 -5.51
C ARG A 83 -2.30 -2.57 -6.28
N LEU A 84 -2.77 -1.77 -7.23
CA LEU A 84 -1.91 -0.85 -7.99
C LEU A 84 -1.29 0.21 -7.08
N LEU A 85 -2.09 0.80 -6.19
CA LEU A 85 -1.59 1.76 -5.19
C LEU A 85 -0.57 1.11 -4.25
N GLU A 86 -0.82 -0.12 -3.80
CA GLU A 86 0.13 -0.88 -2.98
C GLU A 86 1.46 -1.13 -3.71
N GLU A 87 1.41 -1.50 -4.99
CA GLU A 87 2.60 -1.73 -5.81
C GLU A 87 3.42 -0.46 -5.99
N GLN A 88 2.77 0.67 -6.27
CA GLN A 88 3.43 1.97 -6.37
C GLN A 88 4.07 2.40 -5.05
N GLU A 89 3.40 2.19 -3.92
CA GLU A 89 3.97 2.52 -2.61
C GLU A 89 5.20 1.68 -2.26
N LEU A 90 5.18 0.38 -2.61
CA LEU A 90 6.33 -0.50 -2.45
C LEU A 90 7.50 -0.01 -3.30
N GLN A 91 7.27 0.30 -4.57
CA GLN A 91 8.28 0.85 -5.48
C GLN A 91 8.87 2.16 -4.95
N LEU A 92 8.02 3.09 -4.49
CA LEU A 92 8.46 4.35 -3.89
C LEU A 92 9.28 4.14 -2.62
N SER A 93 8.91 3.19 -1.77
CA SER A 93 9.69 2.87 -0.57
C SER A 93 11.06 2.29 -0.94
N ALA A 94 11.12 1.41 -1.93
CA ALA A 94 12.35 0.78 -2.39
C ALA A 94 13.29 1.81 -3.01
N LEU A 95 12.74 2.72 -3.84
CA LEU A 95 13.50 3.81 -4.43
C LEU A 95 14.08 4.74 -3.37
N ARG A 96 13.27 5.15 -2.39
CA ARG A 96 13.74 5.99 -1.27
C ARG A 96 14.85 5.29 -0.48
N ALA A 97 14.70 3.99 -0.20
CA ALA A 97 15.72 3.22 0.50
C ALA A 97 17.03 3.14 -0.30
N ALA A 98 16.95 2.96 -1.63
CA ALA A 98 18.12 2.95 -2.50
C ALA A 98 18.84 4.31 -2.54
N LEU A 99 18.09 5.41 -2.57
CA LEU A 99 18.67 6.77 -2.50
C LEU A 99 19.40 6.99 -1.18
N VAL A 100 18.77 6.66 -0.04
CA VAL A 100 19.42 6.76 1.27
C VAL A 100 20.67 5.89 1.34
N ALA A 101 20.63 4.67 0.78
CA ALA A 101 21.80 3.79 0.73
C ALA A 101 22.94 4.42 -0.08
N GLY A 102 22.64 5.09 -1.19
CA GLY A 102 23.63 5.84 -1.97
C GLY A 102 24.14 7.10 -1.25
N GLU A 103 23.27 7.87 -0.61
CA GLU A 103 23.67 9.06 0.17
C GLU A 103 24.56 8.70 1.36
N THR A 104 24.35 7.51 1.94
CA THR A 104 25.12 7.00 3.07
C THR A 104 26.32 6.15 2.66
N SER A 105 26.58 5.96 1.35
CA SER A 105 27.68 5.12 0.87
C SER A 105 29.08 5.75 1.00
N GLY A 106 29.16 6.97 1.53
CA GLY A 106 30.39 7.73 1.66
C GLY A 106 30.54 8.80 0.58
N GLU A 107 31.64 9.55 0.65
CA GLU A 107 31.93 10.60 -0.32
C GLU A 107 32.32 10.02 -1.69
N ALA A 108 32.00 10.77 -2.75
CA ALA A 108 32.40 10.40 -4.10
C ALA A 108 33.91 10.59 -4.26
N GLU A 109 34.61 9.50 -4.56
CA GLU A 109 36.02 9.51 -4.92
C GLU A 109 36.19 9.70 -6.45
N PRO A 110 37.34 10.23 -6.92
CA PRO A 110 37.65 10.28 -8.35
C PRO A 110 37.56 8.90 -9.00
N PHE A 111 36.80 8.79 -10.08
CA PHE A 111 36.52 7.52 -10.75
C PHE A 111 37.07 7.50 -12.18
N ASP A 112 37.96 6.55 -12.46
CA ASP A 112 38.49 6.28 -13.80
C ASP A 112 37.65 5.20 -14.49
N PHE A 113 36.83 5.64 -15.44
CA PHE A 113 35.95 4.75 -16.21
C PHE A 113 36.74 3.78 -17.09
N ASP A 114 37.84 4.21 -17.69
CA ASP A 114 38.62 3.39 -18.64
C ASP A 114 39.32 2.25 -17.90
N ALA A 115 39.93 2.55 -16.76
CA ALA A 115 40.54 1.55 -15.89
C ALA A 115 39.51 0.54 -15.34
N PHE A 116 38.31 1.00 -14.96
CA PHE A 116 37.25 0.13 -14.48
C PHE A 116 36.76 -0.83 -15.58
N VAL A 117 36.50 -0.33 -16.79
CA VAL A 117 36.03 -1.17 -17.91
C VAL A 117 37.08 -2.20 -18.29
N ALA A 118 38.36 -1.80 -18.41
CA ALA A 118 39.45 -2.72 -18.71
C ALA A 118 39.56 -3.86 -17.68
N SER A 119 39.31 -3.58 -16.39
CA SER A 119 39.33 -4.58 -15.30
C SER A 119 38.18 -5.61 -15.37
N LYS A 120 37.08 -5.30 -16.06
CA LYS A 120 35.91 -6.19 -16.19
C LYS A 120 35.95 -7.09 -17.43
N THR A 121 36.81 -6.76 -18.39
CA THR A 121 36.99 -7.51 -19.65
C THR A 121 38.20 -8.46 -19.64
N ALA A 122 38.99 -8.47 -18.56
CA ALA A 122 40.09 -9.42 -18.33
C ALA A 122 39.58 -10.68 -17.59
#